data_AF-A0A6B3SLR2-F1
#
_entry.id   AF-A0A6B3SLR2-F1
#
_cell.length_a   1.000
_cell.length_b   1.000
_cell.length_c   1.000
_cell.angle_alpha   90.00
_cell.angle_beta   90.00
_cell.angle_gamma   90.00
#
_symmetry.space_group_name_H-M   'P 1'
#
loop_
_entity.id
_entity.type
_entity.pdbx_description
1 polymer ?
#
loop_
_entity_poly.entity_id
_entity_poly.type
_entity_poly.pdbx_seq_one_letter_code
_entity_poly.pdbx_strand_id
1 'polypeptide(L)' 'MTPDEIVADLHDKNRDLLYSRDDIHALTPEQVLSLLDAAAMQGFRLGSNVALSMVKGSLLVQLSRNAVNRGTAI' A
#
# COMPACT_ATOMS: atom_id res chain seq x y z
N MET A 1 8.40 -1.47 -6.14
CA MET A 1 7.14 -0.74 -6.21
C MET A 1 7.36 0.68 -5.71
N THR A 2 7.35 1.64 -6.62
CA THR A 2 7.38 3.08 -6.30
C THR A 2 5.99 3.54 -5.84
N PRO A 3 5.86 4.72 -5.22
CA PRO A 3 4.55 5.31 -4.91
C PRO A 3 3.62 5.38 -6.12
N ASP A 4 4.15 5.77 -7.29
CA ASP A 4 3.35 5.87 -8.52
C ASP A 4 2.88 4.50 -9.02
N GLU A 5 3.73 3.47 -8.91
CA GLU A 5 3.36 2.09 -9.24
C GLU A 5 2.25 1.55 -8.32
N ILE A 6 2.28 1.95 -7.04
CA ILE A 6 1.23 1.58 -6.06
C ILE A 6 -0.10 2.24 -6.42
N VAL A 7 -0.08 3.52 -6.79
CA VAL A 7 -1.29 4.25 -7.19
C VAL A 7 -1.88 3.65 -8.46
N ALA A 8 -1.05 3.31 -9.46
CA ALA A 8 -1.49 2.67 -10.69
C ALA A 8 -2.14 1.30 -10.41
N ASP A 9 -1.50 0.45 -9.62
CA ASP A 9 -2.04 -0.88 -9.24
C ASP A 9 -3.35 -0.77 -8.42
N LEU A 10 -3.45 0.19 -7.51
CA LEU A 10 -4.70 0.48 -6.79
C LEU A 10 -5.81 0.94 -7.74
N HIS A 11 -5.47 1.80 -8.70
CA HIS A 11 -6.42 2.29 -9.68
C HIS A 11 -6.97 1.15 -10.54
N ASP A 12 -6.11 0.28 -11.07
CA ASP A 12 -6.52 -0.87 -11.86
C ASP A 12 -7.39 -1.83 -11.04
N LYS A 13 -7.00 -2.17 -9.80
CA LYS A 13 -7.81 -3.03 -8.92
C LYS A 13 -9.18 -2.46 -8.59
N ASN A 14 -9.24 -1.16 -8.26
CA ASN A 14 -10.51 -0.50 -7.96
C ASN A 14 -11.41 -0.44 -9.18
N ARG A 15 -10.82 -0.21 -10.37
CA ARG A 15 -11.54 -0.21 -11.64
C ARG A 15 -12.11 -1.59 -11.96
N ASP A 16 -11.31 -2.64 -11.82
CA ASP A 16 -11.75 -4.01 -12.08
C ASP A 16 -12.87 -4.43 -11.13
N LEU A 17 -12.76 -4.06 -9.84
CA LEU A 17 -13.81 -4.27 -8.86
C LEU A 17 -15.11 -3.54 -9.23
N LEU A 18 -15.02 -2.29 -9.67
CA LEU A 18 -16.19 -1.51 -10.09
C LEU A 18 -16.89 -2.15 -11.30
N TYR A 19 -16.13 -2.51 -12.34
CA TYR A 19 -16.68 -3.10 -13.57
C TYR A 19 -17.11 -4.57 -13.43
N SER A 20 -16.68 -5.25 -12.38
CA SER A 20 -17.18 -6.60 -12.05
C SER A 20 -18.60 -6.61 -11.46
N ARG A 21 -19.17 -5.43 -11.17
CA ARG A 21 -20.49 -5.31 -10.56
C ARG A 21 -21.60 -5.28 -11.62
N ASP A 22 -22.63 -6.06 -11.39
CA ASP A 22 -23.83 -6.09 -12.25
C ASP A 22 -24.67 -4.79 -12.15
N ASP A 23 -24.52 -4.03 -11.06
CA ASP A 23 -25.28 -2.82 -10.76
C ASP A 23 -24.54 -1.51 -11.11
N ILE A 24 -23.43 -1.58 -11.86
CA ILE A 24 -22.56 -0.41 -12.11
C ILE A 24 -23.31 0.80 -12.70
N HIS A 25 -24.35 0.58 -13.49
CA HIS A 25 -25.14 1.64 -14.12
C HIS A 25 -26.27 2.21 -13.23
N ALA A 26 -26.47 1.63 -12.04
CA ALA A 26 -27.57 1.97 -11.13
C ALA A 26 -27.09 2.25 -9.69
N LEU A 27 -25.82 2.61 -9.50
CA LEU A 27 -25.27 2.91 -8.18
C LEU A 27 -25.97 4.13 -7.55
N THR A 28 -26.46 3.97 -6.32
CA THR A 28 -26.98 5.09 -5.53
C THR A 28 -25.84 5.96 -5.00
N PRO A 29 -26.10 7.23 -4.63
CA PRO A 29 -25.10 8.10 -4.02
C PRO A 29 -24.41 7.46 -2.80
N GLU A 30 -25.15 6.76 -1.95
CA GLU A 30 -24.64 6.07 -0.76
C GLU A 30 -23.72 4.91 -1.13
N GLN A 31 -24.05 4.16 -2.17
CA GLN A 31 -23.19 3.09 -2.68
C GLN A 31 -21.88 3.66 -3.25
N VAL A 32 -21.95 4.80 -3.96
CA VAL A 32 -20.75 5.49 -4.44
C VAL A 32 -19.87 5.95 -3.27
N LEU A 33 -20.45 6.57 -2.23
CA LEU A 33 -19.70 6.98 -1.04
C LEU A 33 -19.03 5.79 -0.35
N SER A 34 -19.75 4.67 -0.19
CA SER A 34 -19.20 3.45 0.39
C SER A 34 -18.03 2.87 -0.42
N LEU A 35 -18.11 2.93 -1.76
CA LEU A 35 -17.01 2.52 -2.64
C LEU A 35 -15.79 3.44 -2.50
N LEU A 36 -16.00 4.75 -2.37
CA LEU A 36 -14.91 5.71 -2.13
C LEU A 36 -14.22 5.46 -0.79
N ASP A 37 -14.98 5.21 0.28
CA ASP A 37 -14.43 4.88 1.60
C ASP A 37 -13.62 3.58 1.57
N ALA A 38 -14.13 2.55 0.88
CA ALA A 38 -13.42 1.28 0.71
C ALA A 38 -12.11 1.46 -0.06
N ALA A 39 -12.12 2.20 -1.17
CA ALA A 39 -10.94 2.49 -1.97
C ALA A 39 -9.89 3.30 -1.16
N ALA A 40 -10.33 4.30 -0.39
CA ALA A 40 -9.47 5.08 0.47
C ALA A 40 -8.80 4.23 1.57
N MET A 41 -9.58 3.36 2.22
CA MET A 41 -9.07 2.45 3.25
C MET A 41 -8.04 1.46 2.68
N GLN A 42 -8.28 0.96 1.47
CA GLN A 42 -7.34 0.08 0.78
C GLN A 42 -6.02 0.81 0.47
N GLY A 43 -6.11 2.03 -0.06
CA GLY A 43 -4.93 2.87 -0.30
C GLY A 43 -4.13 3.14 0.98
N PHE A 44 -4.81 3.49 2.07
CA PHE A 44 -4.19 3.70 3.38
C PHE A 44 -3.43 2.47 3.88
N ARG A 45 -4.05 1.28 3.82
CA ARG A 45 -3.42 0.02 4.24
C ARG A 45 -2.18 -0.31 3.43
N LEU A 46 -2.26 -0.17 2.11
CA LEU A 46 -1.17 -0.51 1.21
C LEU A 46 0.01 0.47 1.41
N GLY A 47 -0.26 1.77 1.47
CA GLY A 47 0.74 2.79 1.78
C GLY A 47 1.42 2.57 3.15
N SER A 48 0.63 2.24 4.18
CA SER A 48 1.16 1.96 5.53
C SER A 48 2.10 0.75 5.55
N ASN A 49 1.74 -0.34 4.85
CA ASN A 49 2.58 -1.54 4.76
C ASN A 49 3.89 -1.29 4.02
N VAL A 50 3.85 -0.47 2.97
CA VAL A 50 5.05 -0.07 2.22
C VAL A 50 5.97 0.77 3.10
N ALA A 51 5.45 1.81 3.76
CA ALA A 51 6.22 2.63 4.68
C ALA A 51 6.86 1.80 5.80
N LEU A 52 6.10 0.89 6.42
CA LEU A 52 6.62 -0.02 7.44
C LEU A 52 7.74 -0.92 6.91
N SER A 53 7.62 -1.43 5.68
CA SER A 53 8.64 -2.27 5.05
C SER A 53 9.93 -1.49 4.80
N MET A 54 9.84 -0.23 4.38
CA MET A 54 10.99 0.66 4.22
C MET A 54 11.69 0.92 5.55
N VAL A 55 10.92 1.19 6.62
CA VAL A 55 11.47 1.37 7.98
C VAL A 55 12.18 0.10 8.46
N LYS A 56 11.55 -1.08 8.30
CA LYS A 56 12.16 -2.37 8.66
C LYS A 56 13.45 -2.62 7.89
N GLY A 57 13.48 -2.34 6.58
CA GLY A 57 14.68 -2.46 5.76
C GLY A 57 15.80 -1.54 6.23
N SER A 58 15.49 -0.28 6.53
CA SER A 58 16.45 0.69 7.06
C SER A 58 17.04 0.24 8.41
N LEU A 59 16.17 -0.20 9.33
CA LEU A 59 16.60 -0.72 10.63
C LEU A 59 17.50 -1.95 10.48
N LEU A 60 17.16 -2.89 9.59
CA LEU A 60 17.98 -4.06 9.32
C LEU A 60 19.39 -3.68 8.84
N VAL A 61 19.50 -2.74 7.90
CA VAL A 61 20.79 -2.25 7.40
C VAL A 61 21.61 -1.59 8.52
N GLN A 62 20.97 -0.79 9.37
CA GLN A 62 21.66 -0.17 10.51
C GLN A 62 22.18 -1.21 11.50
N LEU A 63 21.37 -2.22 11.83
CA LEU A 63 21.76 -3.30 12.73
C LEU A 63 22.92 -4.13 12.17
N SER A 64 22.88 -4.46 10.87
CA SER A 64 23.98 -5.18 10.22
C SER A 64 25.29 -4.39 10.23
N ARG A 65 25.25 -3.08 9.98
CA ARG A 65 26.44 -2.21 10.07
C ARG A 65 27.01 -2.15 11.49
N ASN A 66 26.14 -2.05 12.49
CA ASN A 66 26.56 -2.04 13.89
C ASN A 66 27.16 -3.38 14.35
N ALA A 67 26.65 -4.50 13.83
CA ALA A 67 27.22 -5.83 14.09
C ALA A 67 28.62 -5.99 13.47
N VAL A 68 28.82 -5.52 12.24
CA VAL A 68 30.13 -5.52 11.56
C VAL A 68 31.15 -4.67 12.32
N ASN A 69 30.78 -3.46 12.74
CA ASN A 69 31.68 -2.57 13.48
C ASN A 69 32.09 -3.12 14.87
N ARG A 70 31.29 -4.02 15.46
CA ARG A 70 31.63 -4.69 16.73
C ARG A 70 32.52 -5.93 16.54
N GLY A 71 32.59 -6.49 15.33
CA GLY A 71 33.42 -7.65 15.02
C GLY A 71 34.88 -7.33 14.67
N THR A 72 35.20 -6.07 14.37
CA THR A 72 36.55 -5.60 13.98
C THR A 72 37.37 -5.01 15.13
N ALA A 73 36.86 -5.05 16.37
CA ALA A 73 37.60 -4.68 17.57
C ALA A 73 38.24 -5.93 18.20
N ILE A 74 39.25 -6.51 17.53
CA ILE A 74 40.16 -7.52 18.09
C ILE A 74 41.57 -7.23 17.59
#